data_AF-A0A1I2H948-F1
#
_entry.id   AF-A0A1I2H948-F1
#
_cell.length_a   1.000
_cell.length_b   1.000
_cell.length_c   1.000
_cell.angle_alpha   90.00
_cell.angle_beta   90.00
_cell.angle_gamma   90.00
#
_symmetry.space_group_name_H-M   'P 1'
#
loop_
_entity.id
_entity.type
_entity.pdbx_description
1 polymer ?
#
loop_
_entity_poly.entity_id
_entity_poly.type
_entity_poly.pdbx_seq_one_letter_code
_entity_poly.pdbx_strand_id
1 'polypeptide(L)'
;MRQHLITYPKERIPKAESIALKQLVALKEVYLSHRYPNVPANFRPKPKYEDRTANGLTRCILDFVKFSGGFATRVQSQGQYRPGVGGRKGTYTYGTTRKGTADIHAVINGLHLSLEVKVGRDKMSDVQRQMEADIQKAGGHYYVARDFESFYNWFNAQFSASPLA
;
A
#
# COMPACT_ATOMS: atom_id res chain seq x y z
N MET A 1 9.92 10.31 -45.04
CA MET A 1 10.37 9.22 -44.15
C MET A 1 10.28 9.71 -42.71
N ARG A 2 9.42 9.10 -41.86
CA ARG A 2 9.30 9.47 -40.44
C ARG A 2 10.43 8.80 -39.65
N GLN A 3 11.39 9.60 -39.18
CA GLN A 3 12.45 9.13 -38.29
C GLN A 3 11.81 8.67 -36.97
N HIS A 4 11.83 7.36 -36.70
CA HIS A 4 11.51 6.82 -35.39
C HIS A 4 12.69 7.10 -34.46
N LEU A 5 12.55 8.12 -33.60
CA LEU A 5 13.48 8.35 -32.50
C LEU A 5 13.34 7.19 -31.50
N ILE A 6 14.35 6.32 -31.47
CA ILE A 6 14.53 5.32 -30.42
C ILE A 6 14.73 6.10 -29.11
N THR A 7 13.74 6.08 -28.23
CA THR A 7 13.86 6.67 -26.90
C THR A 7 14.52 5.65 -25.98
N TYR A 8 15.74 5.95 -25.54
CA TYR A 8 16.42 5.14 -24.53
C TYR A 8 15.67 5.27 -23.19
N PRO A 9 15.51 4.17 -22.42
CA PRO A 9 14.91 4.25 -21.10
C PRO A 9 15.77 5.17 -20.23
N LYS A 10 15.13 6.16 -19.58
CA LYS A 10 15.80 7.08 -18.65
C LYS A 10 16.64 6.28 -17.66
N GLU A 11 17.92 6.63 -17.54
CA GLU A 11 18.84 6.02 -16.60
C GLU A 11 18.26 6.06 -15.19
N ARG A 12 18.27 4.90 -14.53
CA ARG A 12 17.76 4.73 -13.16
C ARG A 12 18.81 5.24 -12.19
N ILE A 13 18.61 6.44 -11.64
CA ILE A 13 19.42 6.90 -10.51
C ILE A 13 19.06 6.02 -9.29
N PRO A 14 20.02 5.27 -8.69
CA PRO A 14 19.77 4.52 -7.48
C PRO A 14 19.42 5.50 -6.35
N LYS A 15 18.27 5.29 -5.71
CA LYS A 15 17.91 5.99 -4.47
C LYS A 15 18.88 5.48 -3.40
N ALA A 16 19.37 6.38 -2.55
CA ALA A 16 20.11 6.01 -1.35
C ALA A 16 19.33 4.93 -0.57
N GLU A 17 20.05 4.05 0.12
CA GLU A 17 19.47 2.89 0.78
C GLU A 17 18.44 3.33 1.85
N SER A 18 17.17 2.97 1.65
CA SER A 18 16.07 3.36 2.53
C SER A 18 16.10 2.54 3.82
N ILE A 19 16.17 3.20 4.97
CA ILE A 19 16.15 2.57 6.29
C ILE A 19 14.78 1.87 6.49
N ALA A 20 13.69 2.52 6.09
CA ALA A 20 12.36 1.95 6.16
C ALA A 20 12.25 0.62 5.40
N LEU A 21 12.73 0.55 4.15
CA LEU A 21 12.67 -0.68 3.36
C LEU A 21 13.51 -1.82 3.98
N LYS A 22 14.68 -1.51 4.56
CA LYS A 22 15.47 -2.50 5.31
C LYS A 22 14.69 -3.06 6.49
N GLN A 23 14.03 -2.19 7.25
CA GLN A 23 13.26 -2.62 8.40
C GLN A 23 12.06 -3.49 8.01
N LEU A 24 11.40 -3.17 6.89
CA LEU A 24 10.35 -4.02 6.35
C LEU A 24 10.88 -5.40 5.92
N VAL A 25 12.06 -5.47 5.32
CA VAL A 25 12.70 -6.75 4.98
C VAL A 25 12.97 -7.56 6.25
N ALA A 26 13.56 -6.95 7.28
CA ALA A 26 13.84 -7.62 8.56
C ALA A 26 12.55 -8.15 9.21
N LEU A 27 11.49 -7.35 9.26
CA LEU A 27 10.17 -7.77 9.77
C LEU A 27 9.61 -8.96 8.99
N LYS A 28 9.75 -8.97 7.66
CA LYS A 28 9.30 -10.10 6.84
C LYS A 28 10.13 -11.35 7.07
N GLU A 29 11.44 -11.24 7.24
CA GLU A 29 12.30 -12.37 7.55
C GLU A 29 11.89 -13.02 8.88
N VAL A 30 11.61 -12.21 9.90
CA VAL A 30 11.06 -12.67 11.18
C VAL A 30 9.70 -13.33 10.97
N TYR A 31 8.79 -12.72 10.22
CA TYR A 31 7.49 -13.34 9.93
C TYR A 31 7.64 -14.70 9.22
N LEU A 32 8.52 -14.79 8.23
CA LEU A 32 8.75 -16.02 7.48
C LEU A 32 9.40 -17.12 8.34
N SER A 33 10.28 -16.76 9.28
CA SER A 33 10.88 -17.73 10.18
C SER A 33 9.85 -18.36 11.12
N HIS A 34 8.91 -17.57 11.64
CA HIS A 34 7.81 -18.07 12.46
C HIS A 34 6.78 -18.87 11.64
N ARG A 35 6.49 -18.43 10.41
CA ARG A 35 5.53 -19.11 9.53
C ARG A 35 6.05 -20.44 9.00
N TYR A 36 7.36 -20.51 8.73
CA TYR A 36 8.05 -21.67 8.16
C TYR A 36 9.28 -22.05 9.00
N PRO A 37 9.08 -22.55 10.24
CA PRO A 37 10.17 -22.85 11.16
C PRO A 37 11.10 -23.95 10.64
N ASN A 38 10.56 -24.91 9.88
CA ASN A 38 11.30 -26.05 9.35
C ASN A 38 12.10 -25.75 8.06
N VAL A 39 11.99 -24.54 7.51
CA VAL A 39 12.72 -24.13 6.30
C VAL A 39 13.97 -23.36 6.73
N PRO A 40 15.20 -23.83 6.44
CA PRO A 40 16.40 -23.13 6.85
C PRO A 40 16.50 -21.75 6.19
N ALA A 41 17.18 -20.80 6.85
CA ALA A 41 17.18 -19.38 6.45
C ALA A 41 17.67 -19.15 5.01
N ASN A 42 18.68 -19.90 4.57
CA ASN A 42 19.24 -19.84 3.22
C ASN A 42 18.30 -20.37 2.11
N PHE A 43 17.27 -21.14 2.46
CA PHE A 43 16.26 -21.65 1.53
C PHE A 43 14.95 -20.84 1.55
N ARG A 44 14.83 -19.83 2.42
CA ARG A 44 13.67 -18.93 2.44
C ARG A 44 13.80 -17.87 1.33
N PRO A 45 12.72 -17.53 0.60
CA PRO A 45 12.75 -16.49 -0.41
C PRO A 45 13.16 -15.14 0.20
N LYS A 46 14.21 -14.52 -0.35
CA LYS A 46 14.66 -13.19 0.08
C LYS A 46 13.59 -12.15 -0.27
N PRO A 47 13.04 -11.42 0.71
CA PRO A 47 12.07 -10.37 0.44
C PRO A 47 12.66 -9.28 -0.46
N LYS A 48 11.86 -8.81 -1.41
CA LYS A 48 12.21 -7.66 -2.26
C LYS A 48 11.03 -6.69 -2.25
N TYR A 49 11.31 -5.43 -1.97
CA TYR A 49 10.33 -4.35 -1.93
C TYR A 49 10.79 -3.17 -2.78
N GLU A 50 9.82 -2.48 -3.36
CA GLU A 50 9.99 -1.20 -4.04
C GLU A 50 8.80 -0.30 -3.74
N ASP A 51 9.04 1.00 -3.59
CA ASP A 51 8.02 2.01 -3.27
C ASP A 51 7.77 2.99 -4.43
N ARG A 52 8.45 2.81 -5.57
CA ARG A 52 8.39 3.72 -6.73
C ARG A 52 7.12 3.60 -7.56
N THR A 53 6.35 2.54 -7.37
CA THR A 53 5.08 2.31 -8.07
C THR A 53 3.95 2.29 -7.05
N ALA A 54 2.74 2.69 -7.46
CA ALA A 54 1.59 2.67 -6.54
C ALA A 54 1.37 1.28 -5.94
N ASN A 55 1.40 0.22 -6.77
CA ASN A 55 1.29 -1.15 -6.30
C ASN A 55 2.45 -1.59 -5.39
N GLY A 56 3.68 -1.15 -5.68
CA GLY A 56 4.84 -1.41 -4.83
C GLY A 56 4.70 -0.77 -3.45
N LEU A 57 4.35 0.51 -3.41
CA LEU A 57 4.10 1.26 -2.17
C LEU A 57 2.94 0.65 -1.39
N THR A 58 1.81 0.32 -2.04
CA THR A 58 0.69 -0.39 -1.40
C THR A 58 1.16 -1.69 -0.73
N ARG A 59 1.97 -2.51 -1.42
CA ARG A 59 2.49 -3.76 -0.83
C ARG A 59 3.40 -3.50 0.37
N CYS A 60 4.26 -2.48 0.30
CA CYS A 60 5.12 -2.13 1.42
C CYS A 60 4.30 -1.76 2.67
N ILE A 61 3.28 -0.92 2.49
CA ILE A 61 2.39 -0.47 3.57
C ILE A 61 1.61 -1.64 4.17
N LEU A 62 0.95 -2.47 3.33
CA LEU A 62 0.16 -3.61 3.80
C LEU A 62 1.00 -4.58 4.65
N ASP A 63 2.17 -4.97 4.13
CA ASP A 63 3.06 -5.90 4.81
C ASP A 63 3.64 -5.27 6.10
N PHE A 64 4.02 -3.98 6.07
CA PHE A 64 4.54 -3.29 7.25
C PHE A 64 3.53 -3.24 8.39
N VAL A 65 2.29 -2.81 8.13
CA VAL A 65 1.24 -2.77 9.16
C VAL A 65 0.97 -4.16 9.71
N LYS A 66 0.86 -5.17 8.83
CA LYS A 66 0.66 -6.56 9.23
C LYS A 66 1.78 -7.08 10.14
N PHE A 67 3.04 -6.86 9.77
CA PHE A 67 4.17 -7.35 10.56
C PHE A 67 4.42 -6.52 11.82
N SER A 68 3.86 -5.32 11.91
CA SER A 68 3.83 -4.50 13.12
C SER A 68 2.70 -4.88 14.08
N GLY A 69 1.99 -6.00 13.84
CA GLY A 69 0.91 -6.49 14.70
C GLY A 69 -0.48 -5.92 14.37
N GLY A 70 -0.60 -5.11 13.32
CA GLY A 70 -1.87 -4.57 12.85
C GLY A 70 -2.59 -5.47 11.84
N PHE A 71 -3.80 -5.06 11.49
CA PHE A 71 -4.54 -5.58 10.34
C PHE A 71 -4.47 -4.56 9.20
N ALA A 72 -4.32 -5.01 7.95
CA ALA A 72 -4.40 -4.14 6.79
C ALA A 72 -4.97 -4.89 5.58
N THR A 73 -5.82 -4.21 4.81
CA THR A 73 -6.42 -4.74 3.58
C THR A 73 -6.48 -3.68 2.50
N ARG A 74 -6.33 -4.11 1.24
CA ARG A 74 -6.51 -3.25 0.08
C ARG A 74 -8.00 -3.11 -0.23
N VAL A 75 -8.45 -1.89 -0.49
CA VAL A 75 -9.80 -1.61 -0.96
C VAL A 75 -9.82 -1.56 -2.49
N GLN A 76 -10.84 -2.17 -3.08
CA GLN A 76 -11.16 -2.05 -4.50
C GLN A 76 -12.54 -1.39 -4.63
N SER A 77 -12.63 -0.32 -5.42
CA SER A 77 -13.88 0.41 -5.67
C SER A 77 -14.44 0.18 -7.08
N GLN A 78 -13.74 -0.60 -7.90
CA GLN A 78 -14.12 -0.86 -9.29
C GLN A 78 -15.32 -1.81 -9.36
N GLY A 79 -16.22 -1.56 -10.33
CA GLY A 79 -17.27 -2.51 -10.67
C GLY A 79 -16.73 -3.72 -11.44
N GLN A 80 -17.51 -4.79 -11.48
CA GLN A 80 -17.14 -6.04 -12.12
C GLN A 80 -17.88 -6.20 -13.46
N TYR A 81 -17.13 -6.43 -14.53
CA TYR A 81 -17.70 -6.90 -15.79
C TYR A 81 -17.79 -8.43 -15.79
N ARG A 82 -18.95 -8.97 -16.14
CA ARG A 82 -19.17 -10.40 -16.37
C ARG A 82 -19.34 -10.63 -17.87
N PRO A 83 -18.39 -11.30 -18.55
CA PRO A 83 -18.51 -11.54 -19.99
C PRO A 83 -19.73 -12.43 -20.28
N GLY A 84 -20.43 -12.15 -21.38
CA GLY A 84 -21.53 -13.00 -21.84
C GLY A 84 -21.01 -14.27 -22.52
N VAL A 85 -21.81 -15.33 -22.49
CA VAL A 85 -21.48 -16.62 -23.13
C VAL A 85 -22.05 -16.67 -24.54
N GLY A 86 -21.28 -17.25 -25.49
CA GLY A 86 -21.74 -17.51 -26.86
C GLY A 86 -21.99 -16.25 -27.69
N GLY A 87 -21.08 -15.26 -27.61
CA GLY A 87 -21.17 -14.02 -28.39
C GLY A 87 -22.16 -12.98 -27.84
N ARG A 88 -22.82 -13.27 -26.71
CA ARG A 88 -23.70 -12.30 -26.04
C ARG A 88 -22.89 -11.20 -25.35
N LYS A 89 -23.42 -9.97 -25.34
CA LYS A 89 -22.85 -8.85 -24.58
C LYS A 89 -22.85 -9.18 -23.08
N GLY A 90 -21.77 -8.86 -22.40
CA GLY A 90 -21.66 -9.06 -20.95
C GLY A 90 -22.42 -8.00 -20.15
N THR A 91 -22.50 -8.23 -18.84
CA THR A 91 -23.19 -7.36 -17.89
C THR A 91 -22.17 -6.70 -16.97
N TYR A 92 -22.27 -5.37 -16.83
CA TYR A 92 -21.49 -4.62 -15.86
C TYR A 92 -22.25 -4.47 -14.55
N THR A 93 -21.63 -4.83 -13.44
CA THR A 93 -22.15 -4.57 -12.09
C THR A 93 -21.33 -3.45 -11.48
N TYR A 94 -21.98 -2.33 -11.15
CA TYR A 94 -21.32 -1.20 -10.50
C TYR A 94 -20.85 -1.57 -9.09
N GLY A 95 -19.68 -1.05 -8.71
CA GLY A 95 -19.20 -1.16 -7.33
C GLY A 95 -20.06 -0.33 -6.39
N THR A 96 -20.24 -0.82 -5.16
CA THR A 96 -21.01 -0.14 -4.10
C THR A 96 -20.13 0.65 -3.14
N THR A 97 -18.81 0.55 -3.28
CA THR A 97 -17.83 1.26 -2.45
C THR A 97 -18.05 2.77 -2.53
N ARG A 98 -18.07 3.44 -1.38
CA ARG A 98 -18.21 4.90 -1.30
C ARG A 98 -17.12 5.57 -2.14
N LYS A 99 -17.49 6.51 -3.01
CA LYS A 99 -16.53 7.29 -3.79
C LYS A 99 -15.56 8.02 -2.84
N GLY A 100 -14.27 8.02 -3.18
CA GLY A 100 -13.23 8.60 -2.36
C GLY A 100 -12.70 7.70 -1.23
N THR A 101 -13.21 6.46 -1.10
CA THR A 101 -12.62 5.48 -0.15
C THR A 101 -11.14 5.29 -0.45
N ALA A 102 -10.34 5.31 0.62
CA ALA A 102 -8.89 5.19 0.57
C ALA A 102 -8.45 3.82 0.02
N ASP A 103 -7.24 3.76 -0.56
CA ASP A 103 -6.68 2.53 -1.16
C ASP A 103 -6.50 1.38 -0.17
N ILE A 104 -6.24 1.69 1.11
CA ILE A 104 -5.98 0.71 2.16
C ILE A 104 -6.76 1.09 3.42
N HIS A 105 -7.38 0.11 4.05
CA HIS A 105 -7.89 0.21 5.42
C HIS A 105 -7.05 -0.67 6.34
N ALA A 106 -6.75 -0.14 7.52
CA ALA A 106 -5.92 -0.77 8.52
C ALA A 106 -6.49 -0.55 9.92
N VAL A 107 -6.11 -1.43 10.84
CA VAL A 107 -6.36 -1.30 12.27
C VAL A 107 -5.05 -1.56 13.00
N ILE A 108 -4.65 -0.64 13.87
CA ILE A 108 -3.47 -0.76 14.73
C ILE A 108 -3.85 -0.30 16.14
N ASN A 109 -3.54 -1.10 17.17
CA ASN A 109 -3.88 -0.80 18.57
C ASN A 109 -5.37 -0.44 18.81
N GLY A 110 -6.28 -1.06 18.04
CA GLY A 110 -7.72 -0.78 18.09
C GLY A 110 -8.15 0.51 17.36
N LEU A 111 -7.23 1.25 16.75
CA LEU A 111 -7.49 2.50 16.02
C LEU A 111 -7.63 2.23 14.52
N HIS A 112 -8.68 2.79 13.91
CA HIS A 112 -8.88 2.73 12.46
C HIS A 112 -7.93 3.68 11.73
N LEU A 113 -7.37 3.19 10.63
CA LEU A 113 -6.45 3.92 9.76
C LEU A 113 -6.84 3.73 8.29
N SER A 114 -7.13 4.83 7.60
CA SER A 114 -7.29 4.87 6.14
C SER A 114 -6.06 5.46 5.47
N LEU A 115 -5.51 4.76 4.48
CA LEU A 115 -4.28 5.16 3.78
C LEU A 115 -4.55 5.31 2.27
N GLU A 116 -4.26 6.50 1.76
CA GLU A 116 -4.39 6.85 0.34
C GLU A 116 -3.01 6.89 -0.30
N VAL A 117 -2.81 6.19 -1.42
CA VAL A 117 -1.51 6.04 -2.07
C VAL A 117 -1.39 7.00 -3.25
N LYS A 118 -0.39 7.89 -3.21
CA LYS A 118 -0.16 8.94 -4.22
C LYS A 118 1.29 9.03 -4.66
N VAL A 119 1.64 8.37 -5.76
CA VAL A 119 3.01 8.34 -6.27
C VAL A 119 3.26 9.45 -7.31
N GLY A 120 4.45 10.05 -7.27
CA GLY A 120 4.89 11.04 -8.24
C GLY A 120 4.00 12.29 -8.25
N ARG A 121 3.44 12.63 -9.42
CA ARG A 121 2.60 13.83 -9.60
C ARG A 121 1.14 13.63 -9.20
N ASP A 122 0.75 12.43 -8.77
CA ASP A 122 -0.63 12.15 -8.37
C ASP A 122 -1.03 13.00 -7.15
N LYS A 123 -2.29 13.46 -7.15
CA LYS A 123 -2.88 14.32 -6.13
C LYS A 123 -4.24 13.78 -5.71
N MET A 124 -4.66 14.13 -4.50
CA MET A 124 -6.02 13.84 -4.06
C MET A 124 -7.04 14.70 -4.79
N SER A 125 -8.14 14.06 -5.15
CA SER A 125 -9.37 14.70 -5.61
C SER A 125 -10.17 15.29 -4.44
N ASP A 126 -11.14 16.15 -4.73
CA ASP A 126 -11.98 16.78 -3.70
C ASP A 126 -12.81 15.76 -2.92
N VAL A 127 -13.30 14.70 -3.58
CA VAL A 127 -14.03 13.61 -2.91
C VAL A 127 -13.17 12.82 -1.93
N GLN A 128 -11.87 12.68 -2.22
CA GLN A 128 -10.93 12.02 -1.31
C GLN A 128 -10.61 12.91 -0.11
N ARG A 129 -10.53 14.24 -0.30
CA ARG A 129 -10.37 15.20 0.82
C ARG A 129 -11.58 15.23 1.72
N GLN A 130 -12.78 15.13 1.15
CA GLN A 130 -14.00 15.01 1.97
C GLN A 130 -14.00 13.70 2.77
N MET A 131 -13.57 12.59 2.16
CA MET A 131 -13.46 11.30 2.86
C MET A 131 -12.45 11.37 4.02
N GLU A 132 -11.31 12.03 3.81
CA GLU A 132 -10.32 12.32 4.87
C GLU A 132 -10.98 13.08 6.02
N ALA A 133 -11.66 14.20 5.72
CA ALA A 133 -12.32 15.02 6.74
C ALA A 133 -13.39 14.23 7.51
N ASP A 134 -14.18 13.40 6.83
CA ASP A 134 -15.22 12.57 7.46
C ASP A 134 -14.61 11.53 8.41
N ILE A 135 -13.54 10.86 8.00
CA ILE A 135 -12.86 9.84 8.81
C ILE A 135 -12.23 10.48 10.04
N GLN A 136 -11.52 11.60 9.87
CA GLN A 136 -10.91 12.34 10.97
C GLN A 136 -11.96 12.86 11.95
N LYS A 137 -13.07 13.41 11.44
CA LYS A 137 -14.21 13.84 12.27
C LYS A 137 -14.81 12.70 13.09
N ALA A 138 -14.80 11.47 12.55
CA ALA A 138 -15.27 10.28 13.25
C ALA A 138 -14.22 9.70 14.24
N GLY A 139 -13.03 10.30 14.35
CA GLY A 139 -11.95 9.84 15.23
C GLY A 139 -11.02 8.80 14.61
N GLY A 140 -11.14 8.52 13.31
CA GLY A 140 -10.20 7.66 12.59
C GLY A 140 -8.96 8.42 12.11
N HIS A 141 -7.87 7.68 11.87
CA HIS A 141 -6.67 8.24 11.27
C HIS A 141 -6.74 8.18 9.74
N TYR A 142 -6.20 9.20 9.08
CA TYR A 142 -6.05 9.24 7.64
C TYR A 142 -4.65 9.71 7.27
N TYR A 143 -3.99 9.03 6.32
CA TYR A 143 -2.66 9.44 5.84
C TYR A 143 -2.50 9.23 4.34
N VAL A 144 -1.87 10.20 3.67
CA VAL A 144 -1.58 10.17 2.23
C VAL A 144 -0.14 9.73 2.02
N ALA A 145 0.05 8.47 1.66
CA ALA A 145 1.37 7.89 1.45
C ALA A 145 1.90 8.20 0.04
N ARG A 146 3.01 8.94 -0.03
CA ARG A 146 3.71 9.25 -1.29
C ARG A 146 4.95 8.42 -1.55
N ASP A 147 5.57 7.94 -0.48
CA ASP A 147 6.71 7.04 -0.47
C ASP A 147 6.70 6.26 0.85
N PHE A 148 7.49 5.18 0.92
CA PHE A 148 7.45 4.30 2.07
C PHE A 148 8.21 4.86 3.28
N GLU A 149 9.26 5.66 3.06
CA GLU A 149 10.07 6.24 4.14
C GLU A 149 9.24 7.24 4.97
N SER A 150 8.54 8.15 4.29
CA SER A 150 7.66 9.13 4.93
C SER A 150 6.51 8.47 5.69
N PHE A 151 5.90 7.43 5.11
CA PHE A 151 4.86 6.64 5.78
C PHE A 151 5.40 5.95 7.03
N TYR A 152 6.55 5.28 6.93
CA TYR A 152 7.18 4.59 8.05
C TYR A 152 7.48 5.55 9.22
N ASN A 153 8.05 6.72 8.93
CA ASN A 153 8.37 7.71 9.95
C ASN A 153 7.10 8.25 10.62
N TRP A 154 6.07 8.58 9.84
CA TRP A 154 4.79 9.03 10.38
C TRP A 154 4.10 7.94 11.21
N PHE A 155 4.08 6.70 10.72
CA PHE A 155 3.43 5.58 11.41
C PHE A 155 4.07 5.34 12.78
N ASN A 156 5.40 5.29 12.84
CA ASN A 156 6.10 5.12 14.12
C ASN A 156 5.90 6.32 15.03
N ALA A 157 5.91 7.55 14.51
CA ALA A 157 5.64 8.72 15.33
C ALA A 157 4.24 8.69 15.96
N GLN A 158 3.23 8.17 15.25
CA GLN A 158 1.86 8.12 15.77
C GLN A 158 1.54 6.91 16.63
N PHE A 159 2.06 5.73 16.27
CA PHE A 159 1.62 4.47 16.88
C PHE A 159 2.69 3.83 17.77
N SER A 160 3.91 4.37 17.82
CA SER A 160 4.96 3.90 18.73
C SER A 160 4.96 4.60 20.10
N ALA A 161 3.98 5.46 20.38
CA ALA A 161 3.77 6.06 21.70
C ALA A 161 2.73 5.30 22.53
N SER A 162 3.07 4.07 22.93
CA SER A 162 3.12 3.68 24.34
C SER A 162 3.80 2.31 24.44
N PRO A 163 4.90 2.16 25.20
CA PRO A 163 5.20 0.87 25.78
C PRO A 163 4.02 0.52 26.68
N LEU A 164 3.64 -0.76 26.74
CA LEU A 164 2.91 -1.47 27.81
C LEU A 164 1.86 -2.42 27.23
N ALA A 165 2.24 -3.69 27.16
CA ALA A 165 1.66 -4.72 28.02
C ALA A 165 2.75 -5.74 28.36
#